data_AF-A0A1N6VAG8-F1
#
_entry.id   AF-A0A1N6VAG8-F1
#
_cell.length_a   1.000
_cell.length_b   1.000
_cell.length_c   1.000
_cell.angle_alpha   90.00
_cell.angle_beta   90.00
_cell.angle_gamma   90.00
#
_symmetry.space_group_name_H-M   'P 1'
#
loop_
_entity.id
_entity.type
_entity.pdbx_description
1 polymer ?
#
loop_
_entity_poly.entity_id
_entity_poly.type
_entity_poly.pdbx_seq_one_letter_code
_entity_poly.pdbx_strand_id
1 'polypeptide(L)' 'MENLYTKDQGQTKLVKAKPETIRFLLSYSKSLNITEVDGLQFESNLN' A
#
# COMPACT_ATOMS: atom_id res chain seq x y z
N MET A 1 5.00 14.66 17.48
CA MET A 1 4.26 14.53 16.20
C MET A 1 3.47 15.77 15.85
N GLU A 2 2.97 16.51 16.83
CA GLU A 2 2.06 17.66 16.63
C GLU A 2 2.60 18.78 15.71
N ASN A 3 3.92 19.05 15.73
CA ASN A 3 4.53 20.17 15.02
C ASN A 3 5.07 19.84 13.61
N LEU A 4 4.87 18.62 13.10
CA LEU A 4 5.33 18.20 11.77
C LEU A 4 4.31 18.46 10.65
N TYR A 5 3.03 18.66 11.01
CA TYR A 5 1.94 18.79 10.04
C TYR A 5 1.65 20.24 9.61
N THR A 6 2.24 21.22 10.30
CA THR A 6 1.92 22.65 10.15
C THR A 6 2.97 23.46 9.39
N LYS A 7 4.02 22.83 8.84
CA LYS A 7 5.04 23.54 8.07
C LYS A 7 4.82 23.38 6.57
N ASP A 8 4.55 24.54 5.96
CA ASP A 8 4.73 24.88 4.55
C ASP A 8 3.63 24.42 3.57
N GLN A 9 2.61 25.27 3.41
CA GLN A 9 1.53 25.10 2.41
C GLN A 9 1.98 25.40 0.97
N GLY A 10 3.22 25.87 0.75
CA GLY A 10 3.74 26.32 -0.55
C GLY A 10 4.44 25.25 -1.40
N GLN A 11 4.67 24.04 -0.87
CA GLN A 11 5.48 23.00 -1.55
C GLN A 11 4.74 21.67 -1.75
N THR A 12 3.41 21.69 -1.86
CA THR A 12 2.64 20.48 -2.16
C THR A 12 2.91 20.04 -3.60
N LYS A 13 3.86 19.12 -3.78
CA LYS A 13 4.10 18.46 -5.07
C LYS A 13 3.00 17.42 -5.30
N LEU A 14 2.22 17.62 -6.36
CA LEU A 14 1.32 16.58 -6.87
C LEU A 14 2.17 15.44 -7.41
N VAL A 15 2.32 14.39 -6.61
CA VAL A 15 2.98 13.16 -6.99
C VAL A 15 1.95 12.17 -7.51
N LYS A 16 2.19 11.66 -8.72
CA LYS A 16 1.43 10.54 -9.29
C LYS A 16 2.22 9.26 -9.11
N ALA A 17 1.52 8.17 -8.78
CA ALA A 17 2.13 6.86 -8.79
C ALA A 17 2.59 6.50 -10.21
N LYS A 18 3.76 5.88 -10.31
CA LYS A 18 4.25 5.37 -11.59
C LYS A 18 3.37 4.20 -12.06
N PRO A 19 3.07 4.06 -13.36
CA PRO A 19 2.28 2.94 -13.87
C PRO A 19 2.86 1.57 -13.52
N GLU A 20 4.19 1.45 -13.43
CA GLU A 20 4.89 0.24 -12.99
C GLU A 20 4.55 -0.11 -11.54
N THR A 21 4.51 0.89 -10.66
CA THR A 21 4.14 0.70 -9.25
C THR A 21 2.69 0.24 -9.13
N ILE A 22 1.78 0.82 -9.91
CA ILE A 22 0.37 0.41 -9.92
C ILE A 22 0.26 -1.06 -10.38
N ARG A 23 0.94 -1.41 -11.49
CA ARG A 23 0.95 -2.79 -12.02
C ARG A 23 1.52 -3.78 -11.02
N PHE A 24 2.64 -3.43 -10.38
CA PHE A 24 3.26 -4.26 -9.35
C PHE A 24 2.28 -4.51 -8.19
N LEU A 25 1.69 -3.47 -7.63
CA LEU A 25 0.76 -3.61 -6.50
C LEU A 25 -0.47 -4.45 -6.86
N LEU A 26 -1.01 -4.27 -8.07
CA LEU A 26 -2.13 -5.08 -8.55
C LEU A 26 -1.76 -6.55 -8.78
N SER A 27 -0.57 -6.82 -9.31
CA SER A 27 -0.09 -8.19 -9.50
C SER A 27 0.20 -8.86 -8.15
N TYR A 28 0.79 -8.11 -7.22
CA TYR A 28 1.08 -8.57 -5.87
C TYR A 28 -0.21 -8.89 -5.11
N SER A 29 -1.21 -8.01 -5.14
CA SER A 29 -2.48 -8.26 -4.45
C SER A 29 -3.18 -9.51 -4.99
N LYS A 30 -3.05 -9.79 -6.29
CA LYS A 30 -3.62 -10.99 -6.93
C LYS A 30 -2.86 -12.28 -6.59
N SER A 31 -1.59 -12.19 -6.19
CA SER A 31 -0.81 -13.36 -5.79
C SER A 31 -0.92 -13.68 -4.30
N LEU A 32 -1.66 -12.87 -3.52
CA LEU A 32 -1.96 -13.17 -2.13
C LEU A 32 -2.95 -14.33 -2.03
N ASN A 33 -2.58 -15.34 -1.27
CA ASN A 33 -3.45 -16.43 -0.86
C ASN A 33 -4.06 -16.09 0.50
N ILE A 34 -5.38 -16.05 0.55
CA ILE A 34 -6.14 -15.88 1.79
C ILE A 34 -6.38 -17.27 2.38
N THR A 35 -5.88 -17.51 3.59
CA THR A 35 -6.12 -18.75 4.34
C THR A 35 -6.91 -18.42 5.60
N GLU A 36 -7.91 -19.23 5.90
CA GLU A 36 -8.75 -19.07 7.09
C GLU A 36 -8.48 -20.22 8.07
N VAL A 37 -8.18 -19.88 9.32
CA VAL A 37 -7.99 -20.84 10.41
C VAL A 37 -8.69 -20.29 11.65
N ASP A 38 -9.60 -21.07 12.23
CA ASP A 38 -10.37 -20.71 13.43
C ASP A 38 -11.05 -19.33 13.36
N GLY A 39 -11.55 -18.96 12.17
CA GLY A 39 -12.21 -17.68 11.91
C GLY A 39 -11.27 -16.48 11.75
N LEU A 40 -9.95 -16.71 11.74
CA LEU A 40 -8.93 -15.71 11.46
C LEU A 40 -8.45 -15.85 10.01
N GLN A 41 -8.40 -14.73 9.29
CA GLN A 41 -7.91 -14.68 7.92
C GLN A 41 -6.45 -14.20 7.88
N PHE A 42 -5.63 -14.92 7.12
CA PHE A 42 -4.22 -14.63 6.91
C PHE A 42 -3.97 -14.46 5.41
N GLU A 43 -3.31 -13.35 5.07
CA GLU A 43 -2.79 -13.12 3.72
C GLU A 43 -1.37 -13.65 3.64
N SER A 44 -1.11 -14.58 2.73
CA SER A 44 0.22 -15.13 2.49
C SER A 44 0.62 -14.94 1.03
N ASN A 45 1.87 -14.53 0.82
CA ASN A 45 2.48 -14.51 -0.50
C ASN A 45 3.45 -15.69 -0.57
N LEU A 46 2.95 -16.87 -0.97
CA LEU A 46 3.77 -18.07 -1.17
C LEU A 46 4.44 -17.98 -2.55
N ASN A 47 5.39 -17.06 -2.70
CA ASN A 47 6.36 -17.09 -3.79
C ASN A 47 7.53 -18.02 -3.43
#